data_AF-A0A7V5M692-F1
#
_entry.id   AF-A0A7V5M692-F1
#
_cell.length_a   1.000
_cell.length_b   1.000
_cell.length_c   1.000
_cell.angle_alpha   90.00
_cell.angle_beta   90.00
_cell.angle_gamma   90.00
#
_symmetry.space_group_name_H-M   'P 1'
#
loop_
_entity.id
_entity.type
_entity.pdbx_description
1 polymer ?
#
loop_
_entity_poly.entity_id
_entity_poly.type
_entity_poly.pdbx_seq_one_letter_code
_entity_poly.pdbx_strand_id
1 'polypeptide(L)'
;NLIQKVQNFGIDKMVLMSDQVENLQAASEPTSSIRPLLYAATKDNVETMGKLAKEKNLPLAVKGNDLEEVIELTTKLTEMGLKDLVIDSGSRTLNKVFTDQISIRRAALVGGIRALGFPTITFPCEMTNDLLEETLIAATMVCKYAGIVVLSDLQGESLFPLLVQRMNIYTDPQRPMATAEGIYEINNPTENSPVLITSNFSLTYFIVSGEIENSRVPSWLLVLDTEGLSVLTAWAAGKFSADRIALFMKKSGIFEKVKHRKLIIPGYAASISGELEEELPDWEIQIGPREGAHIPAYLKSWQ
;
A
#
# COMPACT_ATOMS: atom_id res chain seq x y z
N ASN A 1 31.86 12.81 -1.51
CA ASN A 1 30.82 12.65 -0.47
C ASN A 1 29.69 11.79 -1.05
N LEU A 2 29.53 10.54 -0.58
CA LEU A 2 28.51 9.60 -1.09
C LEU A 2 27.08 10.12 -0.84
N ILE A 3 26.83 10.67 0.33
CA ILE A 3 25.54 11.22 0.75
C ILE A 3 25.08 12.31 -0.20
N GLN A 4 25.97 13.22 -0.57
CA GLN A 4 25.63 14.31 -1.46
C GLN A 4 25.30 13.82 -2.88
N LYS A 5 25.93 12.72 -3.33
CA LYS A 5 25.53 12.07 -4.59
C LYS A 5 24.09 11.55 -4.48
N VAL A 6 23.75 10.87 -3.38
CA VAL A 6 22.40 10.33 -3.13
C VAL A 6 21.35 11.46 -3.06
N GLN A 7 21.64 12.55 -2.35
CA GLN A 7 20.75 13.73 -2.31
C GLN A 7 20.54 14.38 -3.68
N ASN A 8 21.58 14.44 -4.51
CA ASN A 8 21.47 14.97 -5.87
C ASN A 8 20.56 14.13 -6.79
N PHE A 9 20.30 12.86 -6.43
CA PHE A 9 19.29 12.02 -7.09
C PHE A 9 17.86 12.25 -6.55
N GLY A 10 17.67 13.20 -5.62
CA GLY A 10 16.36 13.53 -5.06
C GLY A 10 15.90 12.62 -3.92
N ILE A 11 16.78 11.80 -3.36
CA ILE A 11 16.48 10.93 -2.23
C ILE A 11 16.61 11.75 -0.93
N ASP A 12 15.51 11.88 -0.20
CA ASP A 12 15.39 12.74 1.00
C ASP A 12 15.03 11.96 2.28
N LYS A 13 15.02 10.62 2.24
CA LYS A 13 14.88 9.72 3.40
C LYS A 13 16.06 8.76 3.41
N MET A 14 16.81 8.74 4.51
CA MET A 14 18.05 7.96 4.60
C MET A 14 18.22 7.30 5.96
N VAL A 15 18.82 6.12 5.94
CA VAL A 15 19.43 5.47 7.11
C VAL A 15 20.93 5.58 6.94
N LEU A 16 21.61 6.24 7.88
CA LEU A 16 23.06 6.39 7.90
C LEU A 16 23.64 5.23 8.71
N MET A 17 24.36 4.33 8.05
CA MET A 17 24.91 3.11 8.64
C MET A 17 26.45 3.16 8.61
N SER A 18 27.08 3.10 9.79
CA SER A 18 28.53 2.92 9.92
C SER A 18 28.88 2.42 11.31
N ASP A 19 29.90 1.56 11.40
CA ASP A 19 30.45 1.12 12.70
C ASP A 19 31.28 2.22 13.39
N GLN A 20 31.65 3.28 12.66
CA GLN A 20 32.45 4.40 13.17
C GLN A 20 31.55 5.60 13.46
N VAL A 21 31.56 6.09 14.70
CA VAL A 21 30.72 7.21 15.14
C VAL A 21 31.13 8.51 14.42
N GLU A 22 32.41 8.66 14.10
CA GLU A 22 32.97 9.80 13.38
C GLU A 22 32.37 9.92 11.97
N ASN A 23 32.16 8.78 11.29
CA ASN A 23 31.52 8.76 9.98
C ASN A 23 30.06 9.21 10.08
N LEU A 24 29.34 8.75 11.10
CA LEU A 24 27.94 9.14 11.33
C LEU A 24 27.83 10.62 11.70
N GLN A 25 28.75 11.14 12.52
CA GLN A 25 28.81 12.55 12.86
C GLN A 25 29.05 13.41 11.62
N ALA A 26 30.07 13.08 10.81
CA ALA A 26 30.37 13.79 9.58
C ALA A 26 29.22 13.70 8.56
N ALA A 27 28.52 12.56 8.51
CA ALA A 27 27.35 12.34 7.67
C ALA A 27 26.11 13.13 8.13
N SER A 28 25.95 13.33 9.44
CA SER A 28 24.79 14.00 10.04
C SER A 28 24.68 15.49 9.71
N GLU A 29 25.80 16.16 9.44
CA GLU A 29 25.83 17.60 9.16
C GLU A 29 25.16 17.97 7.84
N PRO A 30 25.59 17.41 6.68
CA PRO A 30 24.96 17.72 5.38
C PRO A 30 23.54 17.12 5.25
N THR A 31 23.13 16.23 6.15
CA THR A 31 21.82 15.57 6.12
C THR A 31 20.85 16.07 7.19
N SER A 32 21.26 17.04 8.01
CA SER A 32 20.44 17.55 9.11
C SER A 32 19.05 18.02 8.68
N SER A 33 18.92 18.60 7.48
CA SER A 33 17.64 19.06 6.92
C SER A 33 16.64 17.93 6.62
N ILE A 34 17.13 16.71 6.36
CA ILE A 34 16.30 15.54 6.04
C ILE A 34 16.08 14.61 7.23
N ARG A 35 16.70 14.91 8.38
CA ARG A 35 16.53 14.20 9.66
C ARG A 35 16.68 12.66 9.52
N PRO A 36 17.84 12.16 9.07
CA PRO A 36 18.04 10.73 8.81
C PRO A 36 18.03 9.88 10.08
N LEU A 37 17.80 8.57 9.92
CA LEU A 37 17.99 7.58 10.97
C LEU A 37 19.47 7.27 11.13
N LEU A 38 20.02 7.47 12.33
CA LEU A 38 21.37 7.02 12.68
C LEU A 38 21.33 5.53 13.05
N TYR A 39 22.19 4.73 12.42
CA TYR A 39 22.29 3.30 12.69
C TYR A 39 23.75 2.92 13.00
N ALA A 40 24.09 2.42 14.21
CA ALA A 40 23.21 2.22 15.38
C ALA A 40 23.95 2.36 16.71
N ALA A 41 23.20 2.62 17.78
CA ALA A 41 23.67 2.52 19.15
C ALA A 41 23.72 1.06 19.59
N THR A 42 24.90 0.63 20.04
CA THR A 42 25.21 -0.68 20.63
C THR A 42 25.70 -0.50 22.06
N LYS A 43 25.92 -1.60 22.79
CA LYS A 43 26.51 -1.58 24.14
C LYS A 43 27.80 -0.77 24.25
N ASP A 44 28.63 -0.79 23.21
CA ASP A 44 29.94 -0.16 23.22
C ASP A 44 29.90 1.36 22.98
N ASN A 45 28.87 1.86 22.28
CA ASN A 45 28.82 3.25 21.83
C ASN A 45 27.54 4.03 22.21
N VAL A 46 26.65 3.43 23.02
CA VAL A 46 25.31 3.98 23.36
C VAL A 46 25.35 5.42 23.88
N GLU A 47 26.34 5.77 24.70
CA GLU A 47 26.44 7.14 25.25
C GLU A 47 26.83 8.16 24.18
N THR A 48 27.80 7.82 23.35
CA THR A 48 28.29 8.71 22.29
C THR A 48 27.22 8.88 21.21
N MET A 49 26.59 7.78 20.78
CA MET A 49 25.49 7.79 19.82
C MET A 49 24.27 8.52 20.36
N GLY A 50 23.93 8.31 21.64
CA GLY A 50 22.82 9.01 22.29
C GLY A 50 23.04 10.52 22.38
N LYS A 51 24.26 10.97 22.72
CA LYS A 51 24.61 12.40 22.71
C LYS A 51 24.50 12.99 21.30
N LEU A 52 25.09 12.33 20.30
CA LEU A 52 25.03 12.76 18.91
C LEU A 52 23.57 12.90 18.42
N ALA A 53 22.74 11.88 18.65
CA ALA A 53 21.34 11.88 18.27
C ALA A 53 20.55 13.01 18.95
N LYS A 54 20.82 13.25 20.24
CA LYS A 54 20.17 14.32 21.02
C LYS A 54 20.60 15.71 20.55
N GLU A 55 21.89 15.94 20.37
CA GLU A 55 22.46 17.22 19.92
C GLU A 55 21.96 17.60 18.53
N LYS A 56 21.87 16.62 17.63
CA LYS A 56 21.42 16.84 16.24
C LYS A 56 19.90 16.66 16.06
N ASN A 57 19.16 16.27 17.10
CA ASN A 57 17.73 15.97 17.05
C ASN A 57 17.37 14.93 15.96
N LEU A 58 18.13 13.83 15.91
CA LEU A 58 17.99 12.76 14.92
C LEU A 58 17.42 11.48 15.54
N PRO A 59 16.57 10.73 14.81
CA PRO A 59 16.19 9.39 15.22
C PRO A 59 17.39 8.45 15.27
N LEU A 60 17.36 7.50 16.22
CA LEU A 60 18.48 6.59 16.49
C LEU A 60 18.01 5.14 16.57
N ALA A 61 18.63 4.28 15.75
CA ALA A 61 18.46 2.85 15.87
C ALA A 61 19.27 2.29 17.04
N VAL A 62 18.72 1.29 17.72
CA VAL A 62 19.30 0.58 18.85
C VAL A 62 19.47 -0.87 18.46
N LYS A 63 20.69 -1.38 18.48
CA LYS A 63 21.05 -2.74 18.11
C LYS A 63 21.62 -3.47 19.33
N GLY A 64 20.90 -4.48 19.82
CA GLY A 64 21.38 -5.41 20.84
C GLY A 64 21.65 -6.80 20.27
N ASN A 65 22.27 -7.69 21.04
CA ASN A 65 22.46 -9.10 20.64
C ASN A 65 21.23 -9.98 20.97
N ASP A 66 20.37 -9.49 21.87
CA ASP A 66 19.11 -10.11 22.25
C ASP A 66 18.14 -9.03 22.78
N LEU A 67 16.95 -9.46 23.23
CA LEU A 67 15.92 -8.53 23.72
C LEU A 67 16.25 -7.94 25.10
N GLU A 68 17.07 -8.60 25.92
CA GLU A 68 17.47 -8.07 27.23
C GLU A 68 18.41 -6.89 27.03
N GLU A 69 19.42 -7.06 26.16
CA GLU A 69 20.33 -5.97 25.79
C GLU A 69 19.59 -4.81 25.12
N VAL A 70 18.63 -5.09 24.22
CA VAL A 70 17.79 -4.03 23.63
C VAL A 70 17.06 -3.24 24.73
N ILE A 71 16.47 -3.91 25.73
CA ILE A 71 15.77 -3.25 26.84
C ILE A 71 16.73 -2.36 27.65
N GLU A 72 17.94 -2.84 27.96
CA GLU A 72 18.95 -2.05 28.66
C GLU A 72 19.32 -0.79 27.88
N LEU A 73 19.59 -0.93 26.57
CA LEU A 73 20.00 0.17 25.71
C LEU A 73 18.88 1.20 25.51
N THR A 74 17.65 0.77 25.22
CA THR A 74 16.53 1.69 25.03
C THR A 74 16.15 2.41 26.32
N THR A 75 16.27 1.75 27.48
CA THR A 75 16.05 2.38 28.79
C THR A 75 17.07 3.50 29.01
N LYS A 76 18.36 3.21 28.83
CA LYS A 76 19.45 4.19 28.96
C LYS A 76 19.26 5.39 28.02
N LEU A 77 18.92 5.15 26.76
CA LEU A 77 18.68 6.22 25.78
C LEU A 77 17.43 7.06 26.12
N THR A 78 16.38 6.42 26.65
CA THR A 78 15.18 7.13 27.11
C THR A 78 15.46 8.00 28.33
N GLU A 79 16.28 7.54 29.28
CA GLU A 79 16.77 8.32 30.42
C GLU A 79 17.63 9.51 29.98
N MET A 80 18.38 9.37 28.89
CA MET A 80 19.08 10.49 28.23
C MET A 80 18.10 11.49 27.56
N GLY A 81 16.81 11.18 27.49
CA GLY A 81 15.75 12.02 26.95
C GLY A 81 15.41 11.78 25.49
N LEU A 82 15.95 10.73 24.87
CA LEU A 82 15.62 10.36 23.48
C LEU A 82 14.25 9.66 23.44
N LYS A 83 13.46 9.99 22.41
CA LYS A 83 12.13 9.41 22.18
C LYS A 83 11.97 8.80 20.78
N ASP A 84 12.82 9.21 19.84
CA ASP A 84 12.79 8.76 18.45
C ASP A 84 13.77 7.59 18.29
N LEU A 85 13.39 6.43 18.83
CA LEU A 85 14.20 5.21 18.76
C LEU A 85 13.59 4.21 17.77
N VAL A 86 14.45 3.37 17.18
CA VAL A 86 14.07 2.23 16.33
C VAL A 86 14.86 1.00 16.79
N ILE A 87 14.22 -0.15 16.92
CA ILE A 87 14.84 -1.36 17.48
C ILE A 87 15.32 -2.30 16.36
N ASP A 88 16.59 -2.72 16.43
CA ASP A 88 17.12 -3.92 15.78
C ASP A 88 17.44 -4.96 16.88
N SER A 89 16.89 -6.16 16.80
CA SER A 89 17.22 -7.25 17.75
C SER A 89 18.59 -7.89 17.50
N GLY A 90 19.30 -7.47 16.45
CA GLY A 90 20.61 -8.00 16.03
C GLY A 90 20.54 -9.36 15.35
N SER A 91 19.38 -10.00 15.33
CA SER A 91 19.20 -11.33 14.76
C SER A 91 19.22 -11.30 13.23
N ARG A 92 19.83 -12.34 12.62
CA ARG A 92 19.96 -12.51 11.16
C ARG A 92 19.49 -13.88 10.66
N THR A 93 18.67 -14.56 11.45
CA THR A 93 18.01 -15.82 11.04
C THR A 93 16.50 -15.64 11.05
N LEU A 94 15.81 -16.16 10.03
CA LEU A 94 14.36 -15.94 9.84
C LEU A 94 13.56 -16.33 11.08
N ASN A 95 13.84 -17.51 11.64
CA ASN A 95 13.14 -18.01 12.81
C ASN A 95 13.27 -17.06 14.02
N LYS A 96 14.48 -16.57 14.27
CA LYS A 96 14.75 -15.70 15.42
C LYS A 96 14.16 -14.30 15.21
N VAL A 97 14.38 -13.68 14.05
CA VAL A 97 13.80 -12.36 13.73
C VAL A 97 12.28 -12.40 13.80
N PHE A 98 11.64 -13.43 13.25
CA PHE A 98 10.19 -13.63 13.35
C PHE A 98 9.71 -13.68 14.81
N THR A 99 10.40 -14.46 15.64
CA THR A 99 10.08 -14.62 17.07
C THR A 99 10.29 -13.30 17.83
N ASP A 100 11.37 -12.58 17.53
CA ASP A 100 11.70 -11.30 18.15
C ASP A 100 10.65 -10.23 17.81
N GLN A 101 10.25 -10.10 16.54
CA GLN A 101 9.23 -9.12 16.15
C GLN A 101 7.90 -9.35 16.88
N ILE A 102 7.46 -10.60 17.01
CA ILE A 102 6.25 -10.94 17.76
C ILE A 102 6.43 -10.61 19.24
N SER A 103 7.58 -10.96 19.81
CA SER A 103 7.89 -10.75 21.22
C SER A 103 7.95 -9.27 21.57
N ILE A 104 8.66 -8.46 20.78
CA ILE A 104 8.73 -6.99 20.91
C ILE A 104 7.32 -6.39 20.89
N ARG A 105 6.52 -6.72 19.86
CA ARG A 105 5.17 -6.18 19.72
C ARG A 105 4.26 -6.56 20.89
N ARG A 106 4.28 -7.83 21.32
CA ARG A 106 3.45 -8.32 22.43
C ARG A 106 3.91 -7.75 23.77
N ALA A 107 5.21 -7.68 24.01
CA ALA A 107 5.78 -7.11 25.23
C ALA A 107 5.41 -5.63 25.38
N ALA A 108 5.47 -4.86 24.30
CA ALA A 108 5.09 -3.45 24.31
C ALA A 108 3.58 -3.24 24.56
N LEU A 109 2.71 -3.99 23.87
CA LEU A 109 1.26 -3.77 23.91
C LEU A 109 0.56 -4.45 25.08
N VAL A 110 0.91 -5.71 25.37
CA VAL A 110 0.24 -6.54 26.39
C VAL A 110 1.06 -6.60 27.67
N GLY A 111 2.38 -6.70 27.54
CA GLY A 111 3.30 -6.74 28.70
C GLY A 111 3.56 -5.37 29.34
N GLY A 112 3.19 -4.27 28.67
CA GLY A 112 3.45 -2.91 29.15
C GLY A 112 4.93 -2.52 29.22
N ILE A 113 5.82 -3.27 28.54
CA ILE A 113 7.26 -3.02 28.54
C ILE A 113 7.58 -1.83 27.64
N ARG A 114 7.62 -0.63 28.23
CA ARG A 114 7.87 0.64 27.52
C ARG A 114 9.20 0.67 26.77
N ALA A 115 10.22 -0.02 27.28
CA ALA A 115 11.53 -0.14 26.64
C ALA A 115 11.48 -0.79 25.25
N LEU A 116 10.42 -1.54 24.93
CA LEU A 116 10.18 -2.16 23.63
C LEU A 116 9.08 -1.44 22.83
N GLY A 117 8.60 -0.29 23.31
CA GLY A 117 7.51 0.49 22.73
C GLY A 117 7.90 1.33 21.50
N PHE A 118 8.84 0.86 20.70
CA PHE A 118 9.38 1.58 19.54
C PHE A 118 9.20 0.76 18.25
N PRO A 119 9.14 1.40 17.07
CA PRO A 119 9.20 0.70 15.79
C PRO A 119 10.48 -0.14 15.66
N THR A 120 10.46 -1.15 14.81
CA THR A 120 11.60 -2.02 14.54
C THR A 120 12.15 -1.82 13.14
N ILE A 121 13.44 -2.12 12.95
CA ILE A 121 14.12 -2.23 11.65
C ILE A 121 14.64 -3.66 11.48
N THR A 122 14.52 -4.20 10.27
CA THR A 122 14.96 -5.56 9.92
C THR A 122 15.79 -5.55 8.65
N PHE A 123 16.70 -6.52 8.51
CA PHE A 123 17.67 -6.59 7.41
C PHE A 123 17.59 -7.93 6.68
N PRO A 124 16.52 -8.24 5.91
CA PRO A 124 16.49 -9.40 5.01
C PRO A 124 17.75 -9.52 4.14
N CYS A 125 18.31 -8.38 3.71
CA CYS A 125 19.54 -8.30 2.92
C CYS A 125 20.80 -8.84 3.62
N GLU A 126 20.78 -9.00 4.94
CA GLU A 126 21.87 -9.60 5.73
C GLU A 126 21.60 -11.07 6.07
N MET A 127 20.49 -11.65 5.58
CA MET A 127 20.04 -13.00 5.92
C MET A 127 20.23 -14.01 4.79
N THR A 128 20.31 -13.53 3.55
CA THR A 128 20.54 -14.34 2.34
C THR A 128 21.16 -13.49 1.24
N ASN A 129 21.80 -14.14 0.26
CA ASN A 129 22.30 -13.50 -0.96
C ASN A 129 21.41 -13.78 -2.18
N ASP A 130 20.33 -14.56 -2.02
CA ASP A 130 19.36 -14.85 -3.07
C ASP A 130 18.20 -13.83 -2.99
N LEU A 131 17.98 -13.08 -4.07
CA LEU A 131 16.98 -12.00 -4.09
C LEU A 131 15.54 -12.49 -3.93
N LEU A 132 15.24 -13.70 -4.41
CA LEU A 132 13.91 -14.28 -4.25
C LEU A 132 13.68 -14.65 -2.78
N GLU A 133 14.64 -15.30 -2.14
CA GLU A 133 14.60 -15.61 -0.72
C GLU A 133 14.54 -14.32 0.13
N GLU A 134 15.33 -13.30 -0.20
CA GLU A 134 15.29 -11.99 0.46
C GLU A 134 13.87 -11.39 0.39
N THR A 135 13.25 -11.45 -0.79
CA THR A 135 11.88 -10.98 -1.01
C THR A 135 10.87 -11.73 -0.14
N LEU A 136 11.01 -13.05 0.02
CA LEU A 136 10.14 -13.87 0.88
C LEU A 136 10.34 -13.55 2.37
N ILE A 137 11.58 -13.33 2.81
CA ILE A 137 11.89 -12.90 4.17
C ILE A 137 11.28 -11.53 4.43
N ALA A 138 11.47 -10.57 3.51
CA ALA A 138 10.88 -9.24 3.59
C ALA A 138 9.34 -9.27 3.65
N ALA A 139 8.71 -10.10 2.81
CA ALA A 139 7.27 -10.33 2.83
C ALA A 139 6.78 -10.84 4.19
N THR A 140 7.57 -11.70 4.85
CA THR A 140 7.27 -12.17 6.21
C THR A 140 7.36 -11.01 7.21
N MET A 141 8.38 -10.15 7.10
CA MET A 141 8.58 -9.01 8.00
C MET A 141 7.48 -7.96 7.88
N VAL A 142 6.99 -7.69 6.66
CA VAL A 142 5.81 -6.82 6.43
C VAL A 142 4.59 -7.31 7.21
N CYS A 143 4.34 -8.61 7.22
CA CYS A 143 3.24 -9.24 7.95
C CYS A 143 3.48 -9.33 9.48
N LYS A 144 4.73 -9.19 9.93
CA LYS A 144 5.15 -9.45 11.31
C LYS A 144 5.83 -8.22 11.90
N TYR A 145 5.10 -7.12 11.91
CA TYR A 145 5.33 -5.94 12.74
C TYR A 145 6.62 -5.15 12.49
N ALA A 146 7.42 -5.51 11.48
CA ALA A 146 8.59 -4.72 11.11
C ALA A 146 8.14 -3.31 10.66
N GLY A 147 8.73 -2.28 11.27
CA GLY A 147 8.47 -0.88 10.89
C GLY A 147 9.26 -0.47 9.65
N ILE A 148 10.52 -0.91 9.56
CA ILE A 148 11.44 -0.68 8.45
C ILE A 148 12.01 -2.02 8.01
N VAL A 149 12.07 -2.25 6.69
CA VAL A 149 12.66 -3.43 6.07
C VAL A 149 13.73 -2.96 5.09
N VAL A 150 14.97 -3.39 5.29
CA VAL A 150 16.12 -3.02 4.46
C VAL A 150 16.42 -4.14 3.47
N LEU A 151 16.42 -3.80 2.19
CA LEU A 151 16.68 -4.71 1.08
C LEU A 151 18.06 -4.41 0.46
N SER A 152 18.67 -5.40 -0.20
CA SER A 152 19.97 -5.26 -0.85
C SER A 152 19.86 -4.56 -2.21
N ASP A 153 18.77 -4.85 -2.93
CA ASP A 153 18.47 -4.31 -4.26
C ASP A 153 16.96 -4.07 -4.41
N LEU A 154 16.59 -3.15 -5.31
CA LEU A 154 15.21 -2.75 -5.58
C LEU A 154 14.82 -3.11 -7.01
N GLN A 155 14.64 -4.41 -7.26
CA GLN A 155 14.18 -4.92 -8.55
C GLN A 155 12.66 -4.88 -8.65
N GLY A 156 12.13 -4.57 -9.84
CA GLY A 156 10.69 -4.35 -10.05
C GLY A 156 9.85 -5.58 -9.67
N GLU A 157 10.34 -6.78 -10.04
CA GLU A 157 9.74 -8.08 -9.76
C GLU A 157 9.68 -8.43 -8.27
N SER A 158 10.60 -7.90 -7.46
CA SER A 158 10.61 -8.08 -6.00
C SER A 158 9.84 -6.98 -5.28
N LEU A 159 10.04 -5.73 -5.71
CA LEU A 159 9.48 -4.56 -5.04
C LEU A 159 7.97 -4.46 -5.25
N PHE A 160 7.47 -4.72 -6.47
CA PHE A 160 6.04 -4.64 -6.77
C PHE A 160 5.18 -5.53 -5.87
N PRO A 161 5.44 -6.86 -5.75
CA PRO A 161 4.64 -7.71 -4.87
C PRO A 161 4.74 -7.31 -3.39
N LEU A 162 5.90 -6.84 -2.91
CA LEU A 162 6.05 -6.33 -1.54
C LEU A 162 5.20 -5.08 -1.28
N LEU A 163 5.15 -4.15 -2.24
CA LEU A 163 4.33 -2.95 -2.13
C LEU A 163 2.82 -3.28 -2.15
N VAL A 164 2.41 -4.23 -3.00
CA VAL A 164 1.02 -4.73 -3.06
C VAL A 164 0.67 -5.43 -1.75
N GLN A 165 1.53 -6.31 -1.25
CA GLN A 165 1.31 -6.99 0.03
C GLN A 165 1.21 -5.99 1.19
N ARG A 166 2.10 -4.99 1.26
CA ARG A 166 2.05 -3.94 2.27
C ARG A 166 0.74 -3.17 2.19
N MET A 167 0.30 -2.77 1.00
CA MET A 167 -1.00 -2.12 0.80
C MET A 167 -2.14 -2.98 1.36
N ASN A 168 -2.16 -4.28 1.03
CA ASN A 168 -3.21 -5.20 1.48
C ASN A 168 -3.22 -5.39 3.01
N ILE A 169 -2.04 -5.58 3.63
CA ILE A 169 -1.92 -5.83 5.08
C ILE A 169 -2.27 -4.59 5.91
N TYR A 170 -1.96 -3.38 5.41
CA TYR A 170 -2.16 -2.12 6.14
C TYR A 170 -3.46 -1.39 5.76
N THR A 171 -4.31 -1.96 4.91
CA THR A 171 -5.64 -1.43 4.63
C THR A 171 -6.57 -1.63 5.82
N ASP A 172 -7.36 -0.61 6.17
CA ASP A 172 -8.36 -0.70 7.25
C ASP A 172 -9.39 -1.80 6.91
N PRO A 173 -9.47 -2.89 7.70
CA PRO A 173 -10.39 -3.99 7.40
C PRO A 173 -11.86 -3.63 7.61
N GLN A 174 -12.17 -2.51 8.29
CA GLN A 174 -13.54 -2.06 8.54
C GLN A 174 -14.06 -1.09 7.49
N ARG A 175 -13.16 -0.48 6.69
CA ARG A 175 -13.51 0.55 5.72
C ARG A 175 -12.98 0.15 4.34
N PRO A 176 -13.82 -0.45 3.48
CA PRO A 176 -13.45 -0.71 2.10
C PRO A 176 -12.99 0.58 1.42
N MET A 177 -11.92 0.50 0.65
CA MET A 177 -11.53 1.60 -0.23
C MET A 177 -12.61 1.75 -1.30
N ALA A 178 -13.25 2.91 -1.33
CA ALA A 178 -14.33 3.22 -2.26
C ALA A 178 -13.97 4.42 -3.13
N THR A 179 -14.25 4.31 -4.42
CA THR A 179 -14.27 5.42 -5.38
C THR A 179 -15.59 6.18 -5.19
N ALA A 180 -15.60 7.49 -5.50
CA ALA A 180 -16.85 8.25 -5.44
C ALA A 180 -17.85 7.74 -6.49
N GLU A 181 -19.15 7.74 -6.16
CA GLU A 181 -20.18 7.50 -7.16
C GLU A 181 -20.19 8.61 -8.20
N GLY A 182 -20.34 8.24 -9.48
CA GLY A 182 -20.41 9.22 -10.55
C GLY A 182 -20.11 8.66 -11.94
N ILE A 183 -20.03 9.59 -12.89
CA ILE A 183 -19.66 9.31 -14.28
C ILE A 183 -18.19 9.65 -14.46
N TYR A 184 -17.42 8.67 -14.89
CA TYR A 184 -15.99 8.80 -15.16
C TYR A 184 -15.71 8.79 -16.67
N GLU A 185 -14.93 9.77 -17.11
CA GLU A 185 -14.51 9.95 -18.49
C GLU A 185 -13.19 9.23 -18.73
N ILE A 186 -13.21 8.13 -19.50
CA ILE A 186 -12.00 7.38 -19.83
C ILE A 186 -11.71 7.53 -21.32
N ASN A 187 -10.47 7.93 -21.66
CA ASN A 187 -10.02 8.15 -23.03
C ASN A 187 -10.80 9.23 -23.81
N ASN A 188 -11.35 10.26 -23.15
CA ASN A 188 -12.11 11.38 -23.75
C ASN A 188 -13.36 10.91 -24.54
N PRO A 189 -14.38 10.36 -23.86
CA PRO A 189 -15.56 9.82 -24.52
C PRO A 189 -16.40 10.89 -25.23
N THR A 190 -17.15 10.44 -26.24
CA THR A 190 -18.07 11.26 -27.02
C THR A 190 -19.52 10.79 -26.81
N GLU A 191 -20.47 11.46 -27.45
CA GLU A 191 -21.87 11.06 -27.45
C GLU A 191 -22.17 9.68 -28.07
N ASN A 192 -21.21 9.10 -28.80
CA ASN A 192 -21.31 7.79 -29.41
C ASN A 192 -20.47 6.72 -28.69
N SER A 193 -19.83 7.09 -27.58
CA SER A 193 -18.96 6.18 -26.81
C SER A 193 -19.75 5.21 -25.94
N PRO A 194 -19.29 3.96 -25.77
CA PRO A 194 -19.94 2.97 -24.92
C PRO A 194 -20.10 3.46 -23.48
N VAL A 195 -21.18 3.00 -22.84
CA VAL A 195 -21.48 3.25 -21.43
C VAL A 195 -21.38 1.92 -20.68
N LEU A 196 -20.46 1.85 -19.73
CA LEU A 196 -20.26 0.70 -18.86
C LEU A 196 -20.68 1.04 -17.44
N ILE A 197 -21.16 0.07 -16.67
CA ILE A 197 -21.39 0.24 -15.23
C ILE A 197 -20.57 -0.73 -14.39
N THR A 198 -20.11 -0.25 -13.24
CA THR A 198 -19.38 -1.02 -12.24
C THR A 198 -19.73 -0.56 -10.82
N SER A 199 -19.25 -1.29 -9.82
CA SER A 199 -19.34 -0.94 -8.40
C SER A 199 -18.26 0.05 -7.97
N ASN A 200 -18.48 0.78 -6.88
CA ASN A 200 -17.51 1.73 -6.35
C ASN A 200 -16.38 1.14 -5.49
N PHE A 201 -16.27 -0.19 -5.34
CA PHE A 201 -15.08 -0.78 -4.72
C PHE A 201 -13.82 -0.40 -5.51
N SER A 202 -12.84 0.24 -4.87
CA SER A 202 -11.69 0.85 -5.57
C SER A 202 -10.91 -0.14 -6.43
N LEU A 203 -10.70 -1.37 -5.97
CA LEU A 203 -10.00 -2.38 -6.77
C LEU A 203 -10.79 -2.75 -8.03
N THR A 204 -12.11 -2.91 -7.91
CA THR A 204 -12.97 -3.17 -9.08
C THR A 204 -12.97 -1.98 -10.03
N TYR A 205 -13.07 -0.74 -9.51
CA TYR A 205 -12.97 0.47 -10.31
C TYR A 205 -11.65 0.52 -11.09
N PHE A 206 -10.50 0.39 -10.43
CA PHE A 206 -9.18 0.52 -11.08
C PHE A 206 -8.92 -0.59 -12.12
N ILE A 207 -9.40 -1.81 -11.88
CA ILE A 207 -9.33 -2.89 -12.87
C ILE A 207 -10.17 -2.50 -14.10
N VAL A 208 -11.43 -2.11 -13.91
CA VAL A 208 -12.32 -1.79 -15.03
C VAL A 208 -11.83 -0.54 -15.79
N SER A 209 -11.50 0.54 -15.08
CA SER A 209 -11.02 1.78 -15.71
C SER A 209 -9.68 1.57 -16.43
N GLY A 210 -8.75 0.82 -15.84
CA GLY A 210 -7.46 0.51 -16.45
C GLY A 210 -7.60 -0.34 -17.71
N GLU A 211 -8.53 -1.31 -17.73
CA GLU A 211 -8.77 -2.12 -18.92
C GLU A 211 -9.52 -1.34 -20.02
N ILE A 212 -10.42 -0.42 -19.66
CA ILE A 212 -10.99 0.55 -20.60
C ILE A 212 -9.87 1.43 -21.17
N GLU A 213 -8.96 1.95 -20.33
CA GLU A 213 -7.83 2.76 -20.77
C GLU A 213 -6.96 1.98 -21.78
N ASN A 214 -6.57 0.75 -21.43
CA ASN A 214 -5.79 -0.17 -22.26
C ASN A 214 -6.47 -0.53 -23.59
N SER A 215 -7.80 -0.53 -23.63
CA SER A 215 -8.56 -0.76 -24.87
C SER A 215 -8.34 0.33 -25.92
N ARG A 216 -7.99 1.54 -25.46
CA ARG A 216 -7.95 2.80 -26.24
C ARG A 216 -9.30 3.19 -26.86
N VAL A 217 -10.40 2.62 -26.36
CA VAL A 217 -11.76 2.97 -26.75
C VAL A 217 -12.28 4.05 -25.78
N PRO A 218 -12.61 5.26 -26.26
CA PRO A 218 -13.24 6.30 -25.45
C PRO A 218 -14.56 5.80 -24.88
N SER A 219 -14.70 5.78 -23.55
CA SER A 219 -15.86 5.15 -22.87
C SER A 219 -16.31 5.95 -21.65
N TRP A 220 -17.61 5.91 -21.37
CA TRP A 220 -18.21 6.40 -20.14
C TRP A 220 -18.26 5.26 -19.12
N LEU A 221 -17.70 5.46 -17.92
CA LEU A 221 -17.77 4.50 -16.83
C LEU A 221 -18.66 5.04 -15.71
N LEU A 222 -19.80 4.39 -15.50
CA LEU A 222 -20.72 4.62 -14.41
C LEU A 222 -20.24 3.83 -13.18
N VAL A 223 -19.93 4.54 -12.10
CA VAL A 223 -19.50 3.94 -10.84
C VAL A 223 -20.64 4.09 -9.84
N LEU A 224 -21.33 3.00 -9.54
CA LEU A 224 -22.45 2.97 -8.59
C LEU A 224 -21.94 2.78 -7.16
N ASP A 225 -22.47 3.54 -6.20
CA ASP A 225 -22.16 3.34 -4.77
C ASP A 225 -22.75 2.01 -4.28
N THR A 226 -21.88 1.03 -4.05
CA THR A 226 -22.23 -0.27 -3.47
C THR A 226 -21.71 -0.41 -2.05
N GLU A 227 -21.40 0.71 -1.40
CA GLU A 227 -20.72 0.79 -0.09
C GLU A 227 -19.34 0.13 -0.13
N GLY A 228 -18.64 0.27 -1.26
CA GLY A 228 -17.29 -0.27 -1.46
C GLY A 228 -17.25 -1.80 -1.61
N LEU A 229 -18.37 -2.43 -1.97
CA LEU A 229 -18.44 -3.86 -2.27
C LEU A 229 -18.17 -4.13 -3.76
N SER A 230 -17.42 -5.20 -4.07
CA SER A 230 -17.22 -5.65 -5.45
C SER A 230 -18.54 -6.04 -6.13
N VAL A 231 -18.59 -6.07 -7.46
CA VAL A 231 -19.81 -6.36 -8.24
C VAL A 231 -20.56 -7.60 -7.74
N LEU A 232 -19.91 -8.75 -7.60
CA LEU A 232 -20.56 -9.99 -7.17
C LEU A 232 -21.06 -9.92 -5.73
N THR A 233 -20.26 -9.36 -4.82
CA THR A 233 -20.64 -9.21 -3.41
C THR A 233 -21.80 -8.22 -3.27
N ALA A 234 -21.76 -7.11 -4.01
CA ALA A 234 -22.81 -6.11 -4.03
C ALA A 234 -24.10 -6.66 -4.61
N TRP A 235 -24.03 -7.43 -5.70
CA TRP A 235 -25.17 -8.13 -6.29
C TRP A 235 -25.81 -9.08 -5.29
N ALA A 236 -25.02 -9.96 -4.65
CA ALA A 236 -25.51 -10.89 -3.64
C ALA A 236 -26.13 -10.19 -2.42
N ALA A 237 -25.66 -8.97 -2.09
CA ALA A 237 -26.19 -8.14 -1.02
C ALA A 237 -27.38 -7.25 -1.44
N GLY A 238 -27.85 -7.33 -2.69
CA GLY A 238 -28.91 -6.47 -3.22
C GLY A 238 -28.51 -4.99 -3.37
N LYS A 239 -27.20 -4.70 -3.36
CA LYS A 239 -26.64 -3.35 -3.53
C LYS A 239 -26.25 -3.02 -4.96
N PHE A 240 -26.17 -4.05 -5.82
CA PHE A 240 -26.00 -3.92 -7.26
C PHE A 240 -27.18 -4.60 -7.96
N SER A 241 -28.30 -3.89 -8.03
CA SER A 241 -29.61 -4.37 -8.49
C SER A 241 -30.19 -3.43 -9.54
N ALA A 242 -31.19 -3.92 -10.30
CA ALA A 242 -31.76 -3.19 -11.43
C ALA A 242 -32.33 -1.81 -11.03
N ASP A 243 -33.10 -1.76 -9.94
CA ASP A 243 -33.69 -0.55 -9.37
C ASP A 243 -32.63 0.51 -9.02
N ARG A 244 -31.54 0.10 -8.37
CA ARG A 244 -30.46 1.00 -7.95
C ARG A 244 -29.68 1.54 -9.14
N ILE A 245 -29.37 0.68 -10.10
CA ILE A 245 -28.68 1.05 -11.33
C ILE A 245 -29.53 2.03 -12.14
N ALA A 246 -30.82 1.73 -12.34
CA ALA A 246 -31.73 2.59 -13.08
C ALA A 246 -31.92 3.95 -12.39
N LEU A 247 -32.07 3.97 -11.06
CA LEU A 247 -32.16 5.20 -10.28
C LEU A 247 -30.90 6.06 -10.42
N PHE A 248 -29.72 5.43 -10.36
CA PHE A 248 -28.45 6.12 -10.55
C PHE A 248 -28.34 6.70 -11.95
N MET A 249 -28.64 5.92 -12.99
CA MET A 249 -28.60 6.40 -14.38
C MET A 249 -29.54 7.58 -14.64
N LYS A 250 -30.78 7.52 -14.11
CA LYS A 250 -31.76 8.61 -14.22
C LYS A 250 -31.30 9.89 -13.53
N LYS A 251 -30.40 9.80 -12.53
CA LYS A 251 -29.90 10.95 -11.74
C LYS A 251 -28.50 11.43 -12.15
N SER A 252 -27.71 10.59 -12.80
CA SER A 252 -26.29 10.85 -13.03
C SER A 252 -26.01 11.84 -14.17
N GLY A 253 -26.98 12.06 -15.06
CA GLY A 253 -26.83 12.91 -16.25
C GLY A 253 -26.20 12.18 -17.45
N ILE A 254 -26.20 10.84 -17.44
CA ILE A 254 -25.68 10.04 -18.57
C ILE A 254 -26.60 10.08 -19.80
N PHE A 255 -27.90 10.33 -19.62
CA PHE A 255 -28.89 10.31 -20.70
C PHE A 255 -28.69 11.45 -21.71
N GLU A 256 -28.12 12.55 -21.24
CA GLU A 256 -27.77 13.75 -22.00
C GLU A 256 -26.36 13.66 -22.61
N LYS A 257 -25.52 12.76 -22.09
CA LYS A 257 -24.13 12.58 -22.55
C LYS A 257 -24.01 11.65 -23.76
N VAL A 258 -24.99 10.77 -24.01
CA VAL A 258 -24.96 9.81 -25.14
C VAL A 258 -26.22 9.86 -26.02
N LYS A 259 -26.02 9.66 -27.33
CA LYS A 259 -27.09 9.59 -28.34
C LYS A 259 -27.75 8.22 -28.43
N HIS A 260 -27.00 7.16 -28.12
CA HIS A 260 -27.54 5.81 -28.05
C HIS A 260 -28.16 5.53 -26.67
N ARG A 261 -28.82 4.37 -26.55
CA ARG A 261 -29.39 3.89 -25.30
C ARG A 261 -28.94 2.46 -25.09
N LYS A 262 -27.65 2.29 -24.78
CA LYS A 262 -27.02 0.98 -24.57
C LYS A 262 -26.19 1.03 -23.30
N LEU A 263 -26.40 0.08 -22.40
CA LEU A 263 -25.64 -0.07 -21.16
C LEU A 263 -24.93 -1.41 -21.14
N ILE A 264 -23.62 -1.40 -20.94
CA ILE A 264 -22.83 -2.61 -20.73
C ILE A 264 -22.77 -2.91 -19.23
N ILE A 265 -23.31 -4.07 -18.83
CA ILE A 265 -23.24 -4.56 -17.45
C ILE A 265 -22.15 -5.63 -17.30
N PRO A 266 -21.58 -5.82 -16.10
CA PRO A 266 -20.62 -6.91 -15.86
C PRO A 266 -21.26 -8.27 -16.13
N GLY A 267 -20.50 -9.20 -16.72
CA GLY A 267 -21.04 -10.52 -17.10
C GLY A 267 -21.54 -11.37 -15.92
N TYR A 268 -21.07 -11.09 -14.71
CA TYR A 268 -21.56 -11.72 -13.48
C TYR A 268 -22.91 -11.17 -13.02
N ALA A 269 -23.32 -10.00 -13.50
CA ALA A 269 -24.63 -9.39 -13.26
C ALA A 269 -25.63 -9.67 -14.40
N ALA A 270 -25.33 -10.61 -15.30
CA ALA A 270 -26.20 -10.93 -16.43
C ALA A 270 -27.64 -11.32 -16.03
N SER A 271 -27.83 -11.87 -14.83
CA SER A 271 -29.14 -12.28 -14.32
C SER A 271 -30.11 -11.11 -14.11
N ILE A 272 -29.61 -9.88 -13.90
CA ILE A 272 -30.46 -8.70 -13.68
C ILE A 272 -30.77 -7.93 -14.97
N SER A 273 -30.38 -8.44 -16.15
CA SER A 273 -30.56 -7.72 -17.42
C SER A 273 -32.03 -7.50 -17.77
N GLY A 274 -32.90 -8.50 -17.55
CA GLY A 274 -34.33 -8.37 -17.83
C GLY A 274 -35.02 -7.33 -16.94
N GLU A 275 -34.74 -7.36 -15.63
CA GLU A 275 -35.25 -6.35 -14.69
C GLU A 275 -34.73 -4.93 -15.03
N LEU A 276 -33.49 -4.82 -15.53
CA LEU A 276 -32.95 -3.55 -16.01
C LEU A 276 -33.67 -3.03 -17.25
N GLU A 277 -34.02 -3.90 -18.20
CA GLU A 277 -34.81 -3.53 -19.38
C GLU A 277 -36.22 -3.07 -19.00
N GLU A 278 -36.82 -3.66 -17.96
CA GLU A 278 -38.10 -3.19 -17.42
C GLU A 278 -38.00 -1.79 -16.79
N GLU A 279 -36.94 -1.53 -16.02
CA GLU A 279 -36.70 -0.24 -15.36
C GLU A 279 -36.22 0.88 -16.31
N LEU A 280 -35.61 0.49 -17.44
CA LEU A 280 -35.05 1.35 -18.46
C LEU A 280 -35.52 0.89 -19.86
N PRO A 281 -36.81 1.05 -20.20
CA PRO A 281 -37.41 0.46 -21.41
C PRO A 281 -36.82 0.96 -22.72
N ASP A 282 -36.19 2.15 -22.72
CA ASP A 282 -35.53 2.70 -23.90
C ASP A 282 -34.07 2.27 -24.04
N TRP A 283 -33.52 1.54 -23.06
CA TRP A 283 -32.11 1.11 -23.02
C TRP A 283 -31.94 -0.38 -23.32
N GLU A 284 -31.08 -0.68 -24.27
CA GLU A 284 -30.58 -2.03 -24.53
C GLU A 284 -29.51 -2.41 -23.49
N ILE A 285 -29.72 -3.52 -22.78
CA ILE A 285 -28.77 -4.01 -21.78
C ILE A 285 -27.86 -5.06 -22.40
N GLN A 286 -26.59 -4.71 -22.53
CA GLN A 286 -25.57 -5.58 -23.11
C GLN A 286 -24.74 -6.25 -22.03
N ILE A 287 -24.56 -7.56 -22.16
CA ILE A 287 -23.78 -8.35 -21.22
C ILE A 287 -22.30 -8.26 -21.61
N GLY A 288 -21.52 -7.58 -20.78
CA GLY A 288 -20.07 -7.51 -20.89
C GLY A 288 -19.38 -8.79 -20.42
N PRO A 289 -18.04 -8.82 -20.46
CA PRO A 289 -17.28 -9.96 -19.98
C PRO A 289 -17.41 -10.15 -18.46
N ARG A 290 -17.17 -11.37 -17.99
CA ARG A 290 -17.07 -11.70 -16.55
C ARG A 290 -15.77 -11.19 -15.93
N GLU A 291 -14.70 -11.18 -16.71
CA GLU A 291 -13.36 -10.80 -16.27
C GLU A 291 -12.92 -9.49 -16.93
N GLY A 292 -12.30 -8.59 -16.14
CA GLY A 292 -11.86 -7.28 -16.62
C GLY A 292 -10.89 -7.34 -17.80
N ALA A 293 -9.99 -8.34 -17.81
CA ALA A 293 -8.99 -8.53 -18.87
C ALA A 293 -9.58 -8.73 -20.28
N HIS A 294 -10.88 -9.04 -20.38
CA HIS A 294 -11.57 -9.20 -21.68
C HIS A 294 -12.31 -7.94 -22.14
N ILE A 295 -12.38 -6.90 -21.30
CA ILE A 295 -12.97 -5.60 -21.66
C ILE A 295 -12.31 -5.02 -22.92
N PRO A 296 -10.98 -5.05 -23.10
CA PRO A 296 -10.36 -4.47 -24.30
C PRO A 296 -10.82 -5.10 -25.60
N ALA A 297 -10.95 -6.43 -25.64
CA ALA A 297 -11.42 -7.14 -26.83
C ALA A 297 -12.91 -6.86 -27.09
N TYR A 298 -13.72 -6.90 -26.04
CA TYR A 298 -15.16 -6.61 -26.12
C TYR A 298 -15.43 -5.22 -26.68
N LEU A 299 -14.78 -4.18 -26.12
CA LEU A 299 -14.98 -2.79 -26.53
C LEU A 299 -14.53 -2.52 -27.97
N LYS A 300 -13.46 -3.17 -28.44
CA LYS A 300 -13.01 -3.03 -29.84
C LYS A 300 -14.00 -3.61 -30.85
N SER A 301 -14.82 -4.57 -30.43
CA SER A 301 -15.90 -5.15 -31.23
C SER A 301 -17.28 -4.55 -30.95
N TRP A 302 -17.36 -3.56 -30.05
CA TRP A 302 -18.64 -3.00 -29.61
C TRP A 302 -19.33 -2.21 -30.72
N GLN A 303 -20.65 -2.38 -30.82
CA GLN A 303 -21.53 -1.74 -31.81
C GLN A 303 -22.79 -1.23 -31.12
#